data_AF-A0A0R2BBK1-F1
#
_entry.id   AF-A0A0R2BBK1-F1
#
_cell.length_a   1.000
_cell.length_b   1.000
_cell.length_c   1.000
_cell.angle_alpha   90.00
_cell.angle_beta   90.00
_cell.angle_gamma   90.00
#
_symmetry.space_group_name_H-M   'P 1'
#
loop_
_entity.id
_entity.type
_entity.pdbx_description
1 polymer ?
#
loop_
_entity_poly.entity_id
_entity_poly.type
_entity_poly.pdbx_seq_one_letter_code
_entity_poly.pdbx_strand_id
1 'polypeptide(L)'
;MTATYLRQATQADLPGITSIIHDAKAFLKQQNIDQWQDGYPADDDLKTDIDEGITYVLVVDGAIAGTAALHQGIDVNYLTIDDGEWKTGTLARYTAIHRIAVSSHFRGQHLANRLMSGLVTISSVLGYKDVRIDTHPDNQAMQHVIKTAGFDYCGKVYMHASKALRYAYELVIK
;
A
#
# COMPACT_ATOMS: atom_id res chain seq x y z
N MET A 1 23.89 9.84 11.30
CA MET A 1 22.91 8.82 10.89
C MET A 1 21.61 9.55 10.67
N THR A 2 21.00 9.39 9.49
CA THR A 2 19.67 9.92 9.23
C THR A 2 18.64 9.02 9.88
N ALA A 3 17.71 9.59 10.64
CA ALA A 3 16.70 8.82 11.36
C ALA A 3 15.58 8.47 10.39
N THR A 4 15.36 7.17 10.15
CA THR A 4 14.26 6.67 9.32
C THR A 4 13.37 5.74 10.14
N TYR A 5 12.09 6.07 10.26
CA TYR A 5 11.15 5.28 11.05
C TYR A 5 9.73 5.41 10.53
N LEU A 6 8.87 4.46 10.89
CA LEU A 6 7.44 4.53 10.63
C LEU A 6 6.71 4.96 11.89
N ARG A 7 5.61 5.68 11.71
CA ARG A 7 4.62 5.93 12.76
C ARG A 7 3.23 6.04 12.15
N GLN A 8 2.22 5.85 12.99
CA GLN A 8 0.85 6.17 12.59
C GLN A 8 0.76 7.67 12.26
N ALA A 9 -0.03 7.98 11.22
CA ALA A 9 -0.29 9.35 10.82
C ALA A 9 -1.27 10.03 11.80
N THR A 10 -1.22 11.35 11.81
CA THR A 10 -2.14 12.24 12.51
C THR A 10 -2.76 13.22 11.53
N GLN A 11 -3.82 13.92 11.91
CA GLN A 11 -4.43 14.93 11.04
C GLN A 11 -3.46 16.06 10.64
N ALA A 12 -2.42 16.31 11.43
CA ALA A 12 -1.36 17.27 11.07
C ALA A 12 -0.51 16.81 9.87
N ASP A 13 -0.49 15.51 9.57
CA ASP A 13 0.29 14.93 8.46
C ASP A 13 -0.48 14.95 7.13
N LEU A 14 -1.81 15.16 7.15
CA LEU A 14 -2.68 15.09 5.98
C LEU A 14 -2.17 15.93 4.80
N PRO A 15 -1.74 17.21 4.96
CA PRO A 15 -1.24 17.99 3.83
C PRO A 15 -0.03 17.35 3.14
N GLY A 16 0.89 16.76 3.91
CA GLY A 16 2.06 16.07 3.38
C GLY A 16 1.69 14.77 2.67
N ILE A 17 0.76 14.01 3.24
CA ILE A 17 0.24 12.77 2.66
C ILE A 17 -0.47 13.05 1.34
N THR A 18 -1.38 14.03 1.30
CA THR A 18 -2.09 14.46 0.09
C THR A 18 -1.11 14.87 -1.01
N SER A 19 -0.08 15.66 -0.68
CA SER A 19 0.94 16.05 -1.65
C SER A 19 1.64 14.83 -2.26
N ILE A 20 2.02 13.84 -1.44
CA ILE A 20 2.69 12.62 -1.92
C ILE A 20 1.75 11.79 -2.81
N ILE A 21 0.48 11.67 -2.43
CA ILE A 21 -0.52 10.93 -3.21
C ILE A 21 -0.79 11.60 -4.55
N HIS A 22 -0.91 12.93 -4.58
CA HIS A 22 -1.09 13.68 -5.83
C HIS A 22 0.11 13.55 -6.76
N ASP A 23 1.34 13.62 -6.24
CA ASP A 23 2.55 13.35 -7.01
C ASP A 23 2.56 11.93 -7.59
N ALA A 24 2.15 10.94 -6.79
CA ALA A 24 2.07 9.55 -7.23
C ALA A 24 1.02 9.35 -8.34
N LYS A 25 -0.16 9.97 -8.22
CA LYS A 25 -1.20 9.99 -9.27
C LYS A 25 -0.65 10.59 -10.58
N ALA A 26 0.02 11.73 -10.49
CA ALA A 26 0.62 12.39 -11.65
C ALA A 26 1.71 11.53 -12.30
N PHE A 27 2.53 10.86 -11.49
CA PHE A 27 3.56 9.94 -11.99
C PHE A 27 2.97 8.72 -12.71
N LEU A 28 1.93 8.10 -12.15
CA LEU A 28 1.22 6.98 -12.81
C LEU A 28 0.63 7.41 -14.16
N LYS A 29 0.01 8.58 -14.21
CA LYS A 29 -0.52 9.17 -15.45
C LYS A 29 0.57 9.37 -16.51
N GLN A 30 1.75 9.87 -16.12
CA GLN A 30 2.89 10.03 -17.03
C GLN A 30 3.41 8.69 -17.58
N GLN A 31 3.18 7.58 -16.88
CA GLN A 31 3.51 6.24 -17.33
C GLN A 31 2.36 5.56 -18.11
N ASN A 32 1.27 6.29 -18.40
CA ASN A 32 0.04 5.76 -19.00
C ASN A 32 -0.58 4.60 -18.19
N ILE A 33 -0.45 4.64 -16.87
CA ILE A 33 -1.05 3.66 -15.96
C ILE A 33 -2.35 4.26 -15.41
N ASP A 34 -3.48 3.60 -15.68
CA ASP A 34 -4.82 4.06 -15.28
C ASP A 34 -5.16 3.77 -13.81
N GLN A 35 -4.15 3.67 -12.96
CA GLN A 35 -4.31 3.53 -11.52
C GLN A 35 -4.47 4.92 -10.90
N TRP A 36 -5.55 5.11 -10.12
CA TRP A 36 -5.89 6.35 -9.42
C TRP A 36 -6.25 7.55 -10.31
N GLN A 37 -6.72 7.30 -11.53
CA GLN A 37 -7.10 8.36 -12.48
C GLN A 37 -8.62 8.65 -12.49
N ASP A 38 -9.41 7.88 -11.75
CA ASP A 38 -10.86 8.01 -11.58
C ASP A 38 -11.26 8.97 -10.43
N GLY A 39 -10.29 9.65 -9.83
CA GLY A 39 -10.47 10.54 -8.68
C GLY A 39 -10.06 9.91 -7.34
N TYR A 40 -10.00 8.57 -7.26
CA TYR A 40 -9.59 7.85 -6.07
C TYR A 40 -8.05 7.74 -5.95
N PRO A 41 -7.45 7.75 -4.74
CA PRO A 41 -8.05 8.15 -3.47
C PRO A 41 -8.26 9.68 -3.40
N ALA A 42 -9.43 10.12 -2.98
CA ALA A 42 -9.73 11.53 -2.73
C ALA A 42 -9.15 11.98 -1.37
N ASP A 43 -9.06 13.28 -1.15
CA ASP A 43 -8.58 13.85 0.12
C ASP A 43 -9.43 13.38 1.31
N ASP A 44 -10.75 13.21 1.11
CA ASP A 44 -11.66 12.68 2.12
C ASP A 44 -11.38 11.20 2.45
N ASP A 45 -10.94 10.39 1.48
CA ASP A 45 -10.52 9.00 1.73
C ASP A 45 -9.28 8.99 2.62
N LEU A 46 -8.30 9.85 2.31
CA LEU A 46 -7.06 9.96 3.09
C LEU A 46 -7.34 10.47 4.52
N LYS A 47 -8.23 11.44 4.65
CA LYS A 47 -8.65 11.94 5.97
C LYS A 47 -9.34 10.84 6.79
N THR A 48 -10.24 10.08 6.16
CA THR A 48 -10.97 8.99 6.81
C THR A 48 -10.00 7.91 7.30
N ASP A 49 -9.01 7.52 6.48
CA ASP A 49 -8.00 6.55 6.90
C ASP A 49 -7.19 6.99 8.14
N ILE A 50 -6.87 8.28 8.22
CA ILE A 50 -6.15 8.85 9.37
C ILE A 50 -7.05 8.83 10.60
N ASP A 51 -8.33 9.21 10.45
CA ASP A 51 -9.32 9.18 11.53
C ASP A 51 -9.59 7.75 12.04
N GLU A 52 -9.58 6.75 11.15
CA GLU A 52 -9.67 5.32 11.49
C GLU A 52 -8.35 4.74 12.04
N GLY A 53 -7.27 5.50 11.96
CA GLY A 53 -5.96 5.12 12.48
C GLY A 53 -5.24 4.04 11.68
N ILE A 54 -5.59 3.87 10.40
CA ILE A 54 -4.98 2.87 9.52
C ILE A 54 -3.84 3.44 8.65
N THR A 55 -3.67 4.76 8.60
CA THR A 55 -2.57 5.38 7.84
C THR A 55 -1.26 5.38 8.62
N TYR A 56 -0.18 4.99 7.94
CA TYR A 56 1.19 5.06 8.44
C TYR A 56 2.05 5.90 7.51
N VAL A 57 2.97 6.68 8.10
CA VAL A 57 3.95 7.49 7.38
C VAL A 57 5.35 6.99 7.62
N LEU A 58 6.16 7.01 6.57
CA LEU A 58 7.61 6.86 6.66
C LEU A 58 8.23 8.24 6.85
N VAL A 59 8.93 8.45 7.95
CA VAL A 59 9.63 9.69 8.28
C VAL A 59 11.11 9.53 8.02
N VAL A 60 11.72 10.48 7.33
CA VAL A 60 13.17 10.59 7.11
C VAL A 60 13.62 11.98 7.60
N ASP A 61 14.44 12.02 8.64
CA ASP A 61 14.94 13.25 9.26
C ASP A 61 13.85 14.29 9.59
N GLY A 62 12.70 13.79 10.06
CA GLY A 62 11.55 14.62 10.42
C GLY A 62 10.60 14.96 9.26
N ALA A 63 10.97 14.68 8.01
CA ALA A 63 10.12 14.88 6.85
C ALA A 63 9.33 13.61 6.50
N ILE A 64 8.07 13.76 6.09
CA ILE A 64 7.26 12.66 5.57
C ILE A 64 7.79 12.31 4.17
N ALA A 65 8.36 11.12 4.05
CA ALA A 65 8.94 10.61 2.82
C ALA A 65 8.04 9.59 2.11
N GLY A 66 7.05 9.03 2.80
CA GLY A 66 6.08 8.10 2.21
C GLY A 66 4.88 7.85 3.10
N THR A 67 3.86 7.22 2.53
CA THR A 67 2.57 6.94 3.18
C THR A 67 2.04 5.59 2.69
N ALA A 68 1.27 4.91 3.53
CA ALA A 68 0.45 3.76 3.17
C ALA A 68 -0.70 3.62 4.17
N ALA A 69 -1.80 3.02 3.73
CA ALA A 69 -2.85 2.54 4.62
C ALA A 69 -2.67 1.04 4.88
N LEU A 70 -2.81 0.63 6.14
CA LEU A 70 -2.77 -0.77 6.57
C LEU A 70 -4.16 -1.17 7.07
N HIS A 71 -5.00 -1.62 6.15
CA HIS A 71 -6.35 -2.06 6.46
C HIS A 71 -6.31 -3.36 7.26
N GLN A 72 -7.10 -3.42 8.33
CA GLN A 72 -7.19 -4.59 9.20
C GLN A 72 -8.53 -5.28 9.00
N GLY A 73 -8.51 -6.53 8.56
CA GLY A 73 -9.72 -7.31 8.29
C GLY A 73 -9.99 -7.49 6.80
N ILE A 74 -11.24 -7.81 6.47
CA ILE A 74 -11.62 -8.21 5.12
C ILE A 74 -11.66 -7.01 4.19
N ASP A 75 -10.89 -7.08 3.12
CA ASP A 75 -11.08 -6.29 1.90
C ASP A 75 -12.05 -7.03 0.97
N VAL A 76 -13.16 -6.37 0.62
CA VAL A 76 -14.18 -6.88 -0.29
C VAL A 76 -13.61 -7.23 -1.67
N ASN A 77 -12.55 -6.53 -2.10
CA ASN A 77 -11.88 -6.79 -3.38
C ASN A 77 -11.12 -8.11 -3.39
N TYR A 78 -10.76 -8.67 -2.21
CA TYR A 78 -9.99 -9.90 -2.09
C TYR A 78 -10.84 -11.13 -1.81
N LEU A 79 -12.18 -10.98 -1.72
CA LEU A 79 -13.11 -12.08 -1.54
C LEU A 79 -13.20 -13.02 -2.75
N THR A 80 -12.77 -12.55 -3.93
CA THR A 80 -12.72 -13.35 -5.15
C THR A 80 -11.34 -13.17 -5.77
N ILE A 81 -10.70 -14.29 -6.10
CA ILE A 81 -9.41 -14.31 -6.78
C ILE A 81 -9.50 -15.29 -7.95
N ASP A 82 -9.06 -14.83 -9.12
CA ASP A 82 -9.02 -15.59 -10.37
C ASP A 82 -7.58 -16.00 -10.67
N ASP A 83 -7.42 -17.10 -11.42
CA ASP A 83 -6.11 -17.63 -11.84
C ASP A 83 -5.11 -17.82 -10.68
N GLY A 84 -5.63 -18.25 -9.51
CA GLY A 84 -4.83 -18.58 -8.34
C GLY A 84 -5.66 -18.60 -7.05
N GLU A 85 -4.99 -18.53 -5.90
CA GLU A 85 -5.60 -18.61 -4.59
C GLU A 85 -4.76 -17.95 -3.49
N TRP A 86 -5.40 -17.56 -2.40
CA TRP A 86 -4.73 -17.14 -1.17
C TRP A 86 -4.24 -18.38 -0.40
N LYS A 87 -2.95 -18.44 -0.06
CA LYS A 87 -2.30 -19.57 0.61
C LYS A 87 -2.90 -19.87 1.98
N THR A 88 -3.30 -18.83 2.69
CA THR A 88 -3.93 -18.95 4.02
C THR A 88 -5.46 -19.07 3.96
N GLY A 89 -6.04 -18.97 2.76
CA GLY A 89 -7.48 -19.00 2.51
C GLY A 89 -8.13 -17.61 2.48
N THR A 90 -9.20 -17.47 1.69
CA THR A 90 -9.86 -16.17 1.42
C THR A 90 -10.34 -15.44 2.68
N LEU A 91 -10.83 -16.18 3.68
CA LEU A 91 -11.37 -15.64 4.93
C LEU A 91 -10.37 -15.64 6.09
N ALA A 92 -9.07 -15.83 5.81
CA ALA A 92 -8.04 -15.74 6.83
C ALA A 92 -8.01 -14.34 7.47
N ARG A 93 -7.45 -14.25 8.68
CA ARG A 93 -7.22 -12.96 9.33
C ARG A 93 -5.93 -12.34 8.79
N TYR A 94 -6.06 -11.27 8.00
CA TYR A 94 -4.95 -10.59 7.36
C TYR A 94 -4.99 -9.07 7.54
N THR A 95 -3.89 -8.42 7.18
CA THR A 95 -3.83 -6.98 6.89
C THR A 95 -3.64 -6.75 5.41
N ALA A 96 -4.30 -5.74 4.83
CA ALA A 96 -4.10 -5.33 3.45
C ALA A 96 -3.40 -3.97 3.37
N ILE A 97 -2.33 -3.90 2.58
CA ILE A 97 -1.61 -2.66 2.33
C ILE A 97 -2.25 -1.96 1.13
N HIS A 98 -2.75 -0.75 1.33
CA HIS A 98 -3.31 0.11 0.29
C HIS A 98 -2.61 1.46 0.24
N ARG A 99 -2.85 2.20 -0.85
CA ARG A 99 -2.45 3.62 -0.99
C ARG A 99 -0.96 3.87 -0.68
N ILE A 100 -0.11 2.90 -1.02
CA ILE A 100 1.33 3.01 -0.81
C ILE A 100 1.93 4.00 -1.82
N ALA A 101 2.59 5.04 -1.32
CA ALA A 101 3.28 6.03 -2.12
C ALA A 101 4.53 6.55 -1.41
N VAL A 102 5.53 6.90 -2.19
CA VAL A 102 6.79 7.51 -1.72
C VAL A 102 6.98 8.82 -2.45
N SER A 103 7.35 9.85 -1.70
CA SER A 103 7.61 11.18 -2.24
C SER A 103 8.67 11.14 -3.34
N SER A 104 8.41 11.88 -4.41
CA SER A 104 9.32 12.00 -5.56
C SER A 104 10.69 12.59 -5.17
N HIS A 105 10.74 13.39 -4.11
CA HIS A 105 11.97 14.00 -3.56
C HIS A 105 12.95 12.98 -2.97
N PHE A 106 12.49 11.76 -2.69
CA PHE A 106 13.31 10.70 -2.07
C PHE A 106 13.52 9.49 -3.00
N ARG A 107 13.33 9.67 -4.31
CA ARG A 107 13.59 8.62 -5.31
C ARG A 107 15.03 8.12 -5.23
N GLY A 108 15.21 6.82 -5.52
CA GLY A 108 16.53 6.17 -5.52
C GLY A 108 17.07 5.76 -4.14
N GLN A 109 16.36 6.06 -3.05
CA GLN A 109 16.80 5.73 -1.68
C GLN A 109 16.20 4.43 -1.13
N HIS A 110 15.57 3.61 -1.97
CA HIS A 110 14.89 2.36 -1.60
C HIS A 110 13.86 2.51 -0.47
N LEU A 111 13.25 3.68 -0.33
CA LEU A 111 12.29 3.96 0.75
C LEU A 111 11.01 3.13 0.65
N ALA A 112 10.58 2.75 -0.57
CA ALA A 112 9.41 1.89 -0.75
C ALA A 112 9.60 0.52 -0.05
N ASN A 113 10.81 -0.07 -0.16
CA ASN A 113 11.13 -1.33 0.51
C ASN A 113 11.18 -1.15 2.04
N ARG A 114 11.69 -0.01 2.54
CA ARG A 114 11.69 0.30 3.98
C ARG A 114 10.28 0.48 4.53
N LEU A 115 9.42 1.19 3.79
CA LEU A 115 8.01 1.34 4.12
C LEU A 115 7.31 -0.03 4.16
N MET A 116 7.48 -0.85 3.12
CA MET A 116 6.90 -2.20 3.06
C MET A 116 7.36 -3.08 4.23
N SER A 117 8.66 -3.14 4.50
CA SER A 117 9.22 -3.91 5.61
C SER A 117 8.71 -3.42 6.98
N GLY A 118 8.57 -2.11 7.16
CA GLY A 118 7.97 -1.54 8.36
C GLY A 118 6.50 -1.92 8.54
N LEU A 119 5.71 -1.91 7.47
CA LEU A 119 4.30 -2.32 7.50
C LEU A 119 4.14 -3.81 7.82
N VAL A 120 5.00 -4.68 7.28
CA VAL A 120 5.05 -6.10 7.64
C VAL A 120 5.39 -6.28 9.12
N THR A 121 6.34 -5.48 9.64
CA THR A 121 6.69 -5.48 11.06
C THR A 121 5.51 -5.06 11.94
N ILE A 122 4.81 -3.99 11.57
CA ILE A 122 3.60 -3.51 12.27
C ILE A 122 2.52 -4.60 12.24
N SER A 123 2.28 -5.23 11.10
CA SER A 123 1.31 -6.33 10.96
C SER A 123 1.61 -7.49 11.91
N SER A 124 2.89 -7.87 12.00
CA SER A 124 3.37 -8.89 12.95
C SER A 124 3.11 -8.51 14.41
N VAL A 125 3.45 -7.26 14.79
CA VAL A 125 3.24 -6.74 16.15
C VAL A 125 1.75 -6.68 16.51
N LEU A 126 0.88 -6.41 15.54
CA LEU A 126 -0.58 -6.45 15.69
C LEU A 126 -1.15 -7.89 15.74
N GLY A 127 -0.29 -8.91 15.60
CA GLY A 127 -0.65 -10.33 15.68
C GLY A 127 -1.18 -10.93 14.39
N TYR A 128 -0.98 -10.27 13.24
CA TYR A 128 -1.33 -10.81 11.92
C TYR A 128 -0.15 -11.60 11.35
N LYS A 129 -0.47 -12.72 10.71
CA LYS A 129 0.51 -13.56 9.99
C LYS A 129 0.41 -13.44 8.48
N ASP A 130 -0.74 -13.00 7.97
CA ASP A 130 -0.99 -12.82 6.55
C ASP A 130 -1.04 -11.32 6.24
N VAL A 131 -0.21 -10.90 5.29
CA VAL A 131 -0.19 -9.54 4.74
C VAL A 131 -0.45 -9.62 3.25
N ARG A 132 -1.43 -8.87 2.77
CA ARG A 132 -1.84 -8.85 1.36
C ARG A 132 -1.64 -7.48 0.74
N ILE A 133 -1.38 -7.45 -0.56
CA ILE A 133 -1.28 -6.22 -1.35
C ILE A 133 -1.62 -6.52 -2.81
N ASP A 134 -2.17 -5.53 -3.51
CA ASP A 134 -2.43 -5.60 -4.93
C ASP A 134 -1.80 -4.41 -5.67
N THR A 135 -1.60 -4.55 -6.98
CA THR A 135 -1.21 -3.43 -7.84
C THR A 135 -1.65 -3.60 -9.29
N HIS A 136 -1.60 -2.51 -10.06
CA HIS A 136 -1.94 -2.51 -11.48
C HIS A 136 -0.99 -3.43 -12.29
N PRO A 137 -1.49 -4.20 -13.27
CA PRO A 137 -0.65 -5.03 -14.15
C PRO A 137 0.47 -4.26 -14.88
N ASP A 138 0.24 -2.98 -15.18
CA ASP A 138 1.25 -2.11 -15.81
C ASP A 138 2.17 -1.38 -14.82
N ASN A 139 1.88 -1.44 -13.51
CA ASN A 139 2.73 -0.84 -12.47
C ASN A 139 3.89 -1.77 -12.11
N GLN A 140 4.78 -1.99 -13.08
CA GLN A 140 5.95 -2.87 -12.98
C GLN A 140 6.89 -2.47 -11.84
N ALA A 141 7.01 -1.16 -11.56
CA ALA A 141 7.78 -0.65 -10.44
C ALA A 141 7.25 -1.16 -9.09
N MET A 142 5.93 -1.07 -8.87
CA MET A 142 5.32 -1.58 -7.64
C MET A 142 5.38 -3.10 -7.56
N GLN A 143 5.18 -3.81 -8.67
CA GLN A 143 5.34 -5.28 -8.70
C GLN A 143 6.75 -5.71 -8.30
N HIS A 144 7.78 -4.97 -8.73
CA HIS A 144 9.16 -5.21 -8.31
C HIS A 144 9.34 -4.97 -6.80
N VAL A 145 8.86 -3.84 -6.27
CA VAL A 145 8.90 -3.53 -4.82
C VAL A 145 8.24 -4.64 -4.00
N ILE A 146 7.04 -5.08 -4.39
CA ILE A 146 6.27 -6.13 -3.72
C ILE A 146 7.07 -7.44 -3.68
N LYS A 147 7.59 -7.88 -4.83
CA LYS A 147 8.38 -9.13 -4.93
C LYS A 147 9.68 -9.04 -4.13
N THR A 148 10.39 -7.92 -4.18
CA THR A 148 11.62 -7.72 -3.39
C THR A 148 11.35 -7.67 -1.89
N ALA A 149 10.16 -7.25 -1.47
CA ALA A 149 9.73 -7.33 -0.08
C ALA A 149 9.33 -8.76 0.37
N GLY A 150 9.38 -9.74 -0.53
CA GLY A 150 9.18 -11.16 -0.21
C GLY A 150 7.75 -11.67 -0.43
N PHE A 151 6.86 -10.86 -0.99
CA PHE A 151 5.50 -11.28 -1.28
C PHE A 151 5.46 -12.20 -2.50
N ASP A 152 4.60 -13.22 -2.42
CA ASP A 152 4.33 -14.15 -3.50
C ASP A 152 3.11 -13.71 -4.30
N TYR A 153 3.16 -13.89 -5.62
CA TYR A 153 1.99 -13.66 -6.47
C TYR A 153 0.94 -14.74 -6.23
N CYS A 154 -0.32 -14.33 -6.00
CA CYS A 154 -1.42 -15.22 -5.68
C CYS A 154 -2.47 -15.34 -6.79
N GLY A 155 -2.58 -14.35 -7.68
CA GLY A 155 -3.59 -14.36 -8.72
C GLY A 155 -4.08 -12.97 -9.09
N LYS A 156 -5.29 -12.92 -9.63
CA LYS A 156 -5.93 -11.71 -10.16
C LYS A 156 -7.14 -11.36 -9.30
N VAL A 157 -7.25 -10.09 -8.92
CA VAL A 157 -8.43 -9.55 -8.24
C VAL A 157 -9.00 -8.39 -9.05
N TYR A 158 -10.30 -8.14 -8.91
CA TYR A 158 -11.00 -7.08 -9.63
C TYR A 158 -11.59 -6.10 -8.63
N MET A 159 -11.22 -4.83 -8.80
CA MET A 159 -11.74 -3.76 -7.93
C MET A 159 -13.26 -3.71 -8.04
N HIS A 160 -13.97 -3.81 -6.91
CA HIS A 160 -15.41 -3.98 -6.89
C HIS A 160 -16.15 -2.86 -7.65
N ALA A 161 -15.68 -1.61 -7.50
CA ALA A 161 -16.26 -0.42 -8.10
C ALA A 161 -15.96 -0.28 -9.61
N SER A 162 -14.69 -0.37 -10.01
CA SER A 162 -14.27 -0.11 -11.40
C SER A 162 -14.13 -1.35 -12.27
N LYS A 163 -14.19 -2.55 -11.68
CA LYS A 163 -13.83 -3.83 -12.32
C LYS A 163 -12.42 -3.84 -12.89
N ALA A 164 -11.55 -2.93 -12.44
CA ALA A 164 -10.17 -2.86 -12.89
C ALA A 164 -9.38 -4.05 -12.35
N LEU A 165 -8.63 -4.70 -13.25
CA LEU A 165 -7.76 -5.82 -12.92
C LEU A 165 -6.57 -5.38 -12.04
N ARG A 166 -6.24 -6.19 -11.04
CA ARG A 166 -5.05 -6.05 -10.20
C ARG A 166 -4.38 -7.40 -10.02
N TYR A 167 -3.06 -7.37 -9.93
CA TYR A 167 -2.26 -8.52 -9.52
C TYR A 167 -2.15 -8.52 -8.01
N ALA A 168 -2.57 -9.63 -7.40
CA ALA A 168 -2.67 -9.80 -5.96
C ALA A 168 -1.47 -10.60 -5.44
N TYR A 169 -0.99 -10.22 -4.26
CA TYR A 169 0.18 -10.80 -3.64
C TYR A 169 -0.03 -11.00 -2.13
N GLU A 170 0.62 -12.03 -1.59
CA GLU A 170 0.52 -12.42 -0.18
C GLU A 170 1.91 -12.67 0.40
N LEU A 171 2.11 -12.25 1.65
CA LEU A 171 3.25 -12.62 2.47
C LEU A 171 2.76 -13.26 3.76
N VAL A 172 3.18 -14.51 3.99
CA VAL A 172 2.92 -15.23 5.25
C VAL A 172 4.14 -15.12 6.15
N ILE A 173 4.01 -14.38 7.24
CA ILE A 173 5.02 -14.17 8.27
C ILE A 173 5.21 -15.49 9.05
N LYS A 174 6.47 -15.87 9.27
CA LYS A 174 6.86 -17.13 9.93
C LYS A 174 6.96 -16.97 11.44
#